data_AF-A0AAV6W369-F1
#
_entry.id   AF-A0AAV6W369-F1
#
_cell.length_a   1.000
_cell.length_b   1.000
_cell.length_c   1.000
_cell.angle_alpha   90.00
_cell.angle_beta   90.00
_cell.angle_gamma   90.00
#
_symmetry.space_group_name_H-M   'P 1'
#
loop_
_entity.id
_entity.type
_entity.pdbx_description
1 polymer ?
#
loop_
_entity_poly.entity_id
_entity_poly.type
_entity_poly.pdbx_seq_one_letter_code
_entity_poly.pdbx_strand_id
1 'polypeptide(L)'
;MGGNDKEQYAMLWSYVEEIKRSNPDTTVKIKYKQKGLKNAIEELLPGCEHRFCVMHLYKNFKGAHKGLALKNILWKAARATRVVDFEKVMTELKDRDIPAFDWYKVHLGEKTCSCRRWELSGIPCAHAISGLYYCGYMPEDYVDECYKKMTYFKSYTHLMNTLHGSDMWPKSQMEPLLPPLAEVLPGRPKLHNRKKDKDEAKKKVKESDGKQKLSKVGVIMHCSICGKRDHNKKRVS
;
A
#
# COMPACT_ATOMS: atom_id res chain seq x y z
N MET A 1 -8.76 20.59 23.30
CA MET A 1 -9.14 21.29 22.05
C MET A 1 -9.88 20.30 21.16
N GLY A 2 -11.22 20.31 21.20
CA GLY A 2 -12.03 19.53 20.27
C GLY A 2 -12.24 20.35 19.00
N GLY A 3 -11.38 20.15 18.00
CA GLY A 3 -11.49 20.83 16.71
C GLY A 3 -12.26 19.96 15.72
N ASN A 4 -13.25 20.54 15.05
CA ASN A 4 -13.99 19.90 13.96
C ASN A 4 -13.09 19.83 12.72
N ASP A 5 -12.89 18.64 12.17
CA ASP A 5 -12.04 18.37 11.01
C ASP A 5 -12.40 19.30 9.84
N LYS A 6 -13.68 19.61 9.67
CA LYS A 6 -14.15 20.52 8.61
C LYS A 6 -13.64 21.95 8.79
N GLU A 7 -13.63 22.44 10.03
CA GLU A 7 -13.17 23.80 10.35
C GLU A 7 -11.66 23.92 10.13
N GLN A 8 -10.89 22.90 10.51
CA GLN A 8 -9.44 22.88 10.31
C GLN A 8 -9.05 22.89 8.82
N TYR A 9 -9.75 22.10 7.99
CA TYR A 9 -9.49 22.09 6.55
C TYR A 9 -9.98 23.36 5.86
N ALA A 10 -11.06 23.98 6.34
CA ALA A 10 -11.56 25.25 5.83
C ALA A 10 -10.54 26.39 5.98
N MET A 11 -9.70 26.34 7.02
CA MET A 11 -8.68 27.36 7.30
C MET A 11 -7.38 27.19 6.51
N LEU A 12 -7.21 26.11 5.75
CA LEU A 12 -5.95 25.84 5.04
C LEU A 12 -5.56 26.95 4.06
N TRP A 13 -6.53 27.58 3.40
CA TRP A 13 -6.23 28.69 2.48
C TRP A 13 -5.80 29.96 3.20
N SER A 14 -6.46 30.33 4.31
CA SER A 14 -6.03 31.43 5.18
C SER A 14 -4.62 31.22 5.73
N TYR A 15 -4.29 29.97 6.07
CA TYR A 15 -2.94 29.61 6.49
C TYR A 15 -1.91 29.78 5.37
N VAL A 16 -2.24 29.38 4.13
CA VAL A 16 -1.36 29.58 2.96
C VAL A 16 -1.12 31.06 2.70
N GLU A 17 -2.16 31.89 2.82
CA GLU A 17 -2.04 33.34 2.67
C GLU A 17 -1.15 33.94 3.77
N GLU A 18 -1.28 33.47 5.01
CA GLU A 18 -0.41 33.90 6.10
C GLU A 18 1.06 33.53 5.87
N ILE A 19 1.31 32.32 5.35
CA ILE A 19 2.67 31.88 4.98
C ILE A 19 3.23 32.80 3.91
N LYS A 20 2.47 33.09 2.85
CA LYS A 20 2.91 33.97 1.76
C LYS A 20 3.12 35.42 2.24
N ARG A 21 2.30 35.89 3.19
CA ARG A 21 2.43 37.23 3.79
C ARG A 21 3.71 37.34 4.62
N SER A 22 3.95 36.36 5.49
CA SER A 22 5.09 36.38 6.41
C SER A 22 6.40 35.95 5.72
N ASN A 23 6.30 35.16 4.65
CA ASN A 23 7.42 34.57 3.92
C ASN A 23 7.16 34.64 2.40
N PRO A 24 7.39 35.81 1.77
CA PRO A 24 6.97 36.08 0.38
C PRO A 24 7.66 35.19 -0.67
N ASP A 25 8.87 34.70 -0.39
CA ASP A 25 9.61 33.81 -1.31
C ASP A 25 9.27 32.32 -1.10
N THR A 26 8.34 31.99 -0.19
CA THR A 26 7.98 30.61 0.11
C THR A 26 7.03 30.04 -0.93
N THR A 27 7.42 28.91 -1.51
CA THR A 27 6.52 28.11 -2.37
C THR A 27 5.68 27.16 -1.52
N VAL A 28 4.36 27.30 -1.57
CA VAL A 28 3.42 26.40 -0.86
C VAL A 28 2.70 25.49 -1.86
N LYS A 29 2.79 24.17 -1.66
CA LYS A 29 2.10 23.17 -2.49
C LYS A 29 1.28 22.22 -1.62
N ILE A 30 -0.04 22.38 -1.65
CA ILE A 30 -0.98 21.47 -0.97
C ILE A 30 -1.22 20.26 -1.88
N LYS A 31 -0.74 19.07 -1.46
CA LYS A 31 -1.07 17.79 -2.09
C LYS A 31 -1.92 16.97 -1.13
N TYR A 32 -3.15 16.64 -1.52
CA TYR A 32 -3.98 15.72 -0.76
C TYR A 32 -3.82 14.30 -1.33
N LYS A 33 -3.08 13.45 -0.61
CA LYS A 33 -3.06 11.99 -0.80
C LYS A 33 -2.41 11.33 0.42
N GLN A 34 -3.04 10.28 0.96
CA GLN A 34 -2.52 9.59 2.14
C GLN A 34 -1.18 8.89 1.86
N LYS A 35 -0.19 9.13 2.72
CA LYS A 35 1.14 8.49 2.68
C LYS A 35 1.03 7.06 3.23
N GLY A 36 1.66 6.10 2.54
CA GLY A 36 1.46 4.68 2.78
C GLY A 36 2.18 4.10 4.01
N LEU A 37 1.74 2.90 4.42
CA LEU A 37 2.19 2.07 5.54
C LEU A 37 3.71 1.98 5.76
N LYS A 38 4.48 2.08 4.69
CA LYS A 38 5.92 1.88 4.70
C LYS A 38 6.68 2.96 5.47
N ASN A 39 6.25 4.22 5.37
CA ASN A 39 6.89 5.33 6.08
C ASN A 39 6.58 5.27 7.58
N ALA A 40 5.37 4.85 7.95
CA ALA A 40 4.98 4.66 9.36
C ALA A 40 5.79 3.56 10.06
N ILE A 41 6.21 2.53 9.32
CA ILE A 41 7.02 1.44 9.87
C ILE A 41 8.47 1.89 10.13
N GLU A 42 9.08 2.64 9.20
CA GLU A 42 10.44 3.18 9.38
C GLU A 42 10.55 4.16 10.56
N GLU A 43 9.47 4.91 10.82
CA GLU A 43 9.41 5.88 11.93
C GLU A 43 9.20 5.22 13.29
N LEU A 44 8.33 4.21 13.37
CA LEU A 44 7.94 3.59 14.65
C LEU A 44 8.81 2.39 15.04
N LEU A 45 9.47 1.73 14.09
CA LEU A 45 10.26 0.50 14.33
C LEU A 45 11.60 0.52 13.58
N PRO A 46 12.49 1.49 13.86
CA PRO A 46 13.80 1.55 13.22
C PRO A 46 14.62 0.28 13.51
N GLY A 47 15.19 -0.32 12.46
CA GLY A 47 16.04 -1.52 12.55
C GLY A 47 15.29 -2.86 12.53
N CYS A 48 13.96 -2.87 12.46
CA CYS A 48 13.22 -4.13 12.33
C CYS A 48 13.32 -4.68 10.90
N GLU A 49 13.59 -5.98 10.76
CA GLU A 49 13.60 -6.64 9.46
C GLU A 49 12.18 -6.72 8.89
N HIS A 50 11.90 -5.90 7.88
CA HIS A 50 10.61 -5.87 7.21
C HIS A 50 10.67 -6.62 5.88
N ARG A 51 10.08 -7.83 5.86
CA ARG A 51 9.94 -8.61 4.63
C ARG A 51 8.67 -8.22 3.88
N PHE A 52 8.77 -8.10 2.56
CA PHE A 52 7.58 -7.93 1.73
C PHE A 52 6.76 -9.22 1.74
N CYS A 53 5.47 -9.09 1.99
CA CYS A 53 4.58 -10.23 1.88
C CYS A 53 4.55 -10.71 0.42
N VAL A 54 5.01 -11.94 0.18
CA VAL A 54 4.96 -12.62 -1.12
C VAL A 54 3.58 -12.59 -1.73
N MET A 55 2.53 -12.60 -0.90
CA MET A 55 1.17 -12.49 -1.39
C MET A 55 0.88 -11.13 -2.05
N HIS A 56 1.45 -10.03 -1.55
CA HIS A 56 1.35 -8.71 -2.18
C HIS A 56 2.21 -8.64 -3.45
N LEU A 57 3.41 -9.20 -3.41
CA LEU A 57 4.26 -9.33 -4.59
C LEU A 57 3.54 -10.10 -5.72
N TYR A 58 2.94 -11.24 -5.38
CA TYR A 58 2.15 -12.05 -6.32
C TYR A 58 0.92 -11.32 -6.86
N LYS A 59 0.23 -10.51 -6.05
CA LYS A 59 -0.93 -9.73 -6.54
C LYS A 59 -0.53 -8.76 -7.66
N ASN A 60 0.64 -8.14 -7.55
CA ASN A 60 1.18 -7.25 -8.58
C ASN A 60 1.67 -8.08 -9.78
N PHE A 61 2.42 -9.15 -9.50
CA PHE A 61 2.95 -10.06 -10.52
C PHE A 61 1.85 -10.67 -11.40
N LYS A 62 0.74 -11.16 -10.79
CA LYS A 62 -0.37 -11.77 -11.54
C LYS A 62 -1.09 -10.80 -12.48
N GLY A 63 -0.94 -9.49 -12.26
CA GLY A 63 -1.51 -8.47 -13.14
C GLY A 63 -0.96 -8.60 -14.56
N ALA A 64 0.35 -8.82 -14.67
CA ALA A 64 1.06 -8.99 -15.93
C ALA A 64 1.30 -10.47 -16.29
N HIS A 65 1.63 -11.32 -15.31
CA HIS A 65 2.05 -12.71 -15.53
C HIS A 65 1.08 -13.70 -14.87
N LYS A 66 0.16 -14.26 -15.67
CA LYS A 66 -0.89 -15.16 -15.20
C LYS A 66 -0.47 -16.63 -15.38
N GLY A 67 -0.92 -17.49 -14.47
CA GLY A 67 -0.76 -18.94 -14.60
C GLY A 67 -0.20 -19.60 -13.34
N LEU A 68 -0.66 -20.83 -13.10
CA LEU A 68 -0.28 -21.60 -11.91
C LEU A 68 1.23 -21.92 -11.89
N ALA A 69 1.83 -22.16 -13.05
CA ALA A 69 3.27 -22.40 -13.19
C ALA A 69 4.10 -21.23 -12.69
N LEU A 70 3.86 -20.01 -13.20
CA LEU A 70 4.61 -18.81 -12.81
C LEU A 70 4.36 -18.43 -11.35
N LYS A 71 3.12 -18.61 -10.87
CA LYS A 71 2.82 -18.54 -9.44
C LYS A 71 3.73 -19.49 -8.65
N ASN A 72 3.77 -20.77 -9.00
CA ASN A 72 4.54 -21.76 -8.26
C ASN A 72 6.04 -21.44 -8.26
N ILE A 73 6.59 -20.98 -9.39
CA ILE A 73 7.99 -20.56 -9.49
C ILE A 73 8.27 -19.35 -8.59
N LEU A 74 7.40 -18.32 -8.59
CA LEU A 74 7.52 -17.18 -7.68
C LEU A 74 7.50 -17.63 -6.19
N TRP A 75 6.61 -18.55 -5.84
CA TRP A 75 6.54 -19.09 -4.48
C TRP A 75 7.72 -20.00 -4.12
N LYS A 76 8.32 -20.72 -5.08
CA LYS A 76 9.59 -21.44 -4.89
C LYS A 76 10.72 -20.45 -4.62
N ALA A 77 10.83 -19.40 -5.43
CA ALA A 77 11.88 -18.38 -5.31
C ALA A 77 11.80 -17.69 -3.95
N ALA A 78 10.60 -17.31 -3.53
CA ALA A 78 10.42 -16.64 -2.24
C ALA A 78 10.60 -17.53 -1.00
N ARG A 79 10.60 -18.87 -1.18
CA ARG A 79 10.89 -19.83 -0.10
C ARG A 79 12.35 -20.29 -0.10
N ALA A 80 13.13 -19.93 -1.11
CA ALA A 80 14.54 -20.28 -1.17
C ALA A 80 15.28 -19.61 -0.01
N THR A 81 15.92 -20.41 0.83
CA THR A 81 16.70 -19.94 1.98
C THR A 81 18.18 -19.79 1.64
N ARG A 82 18.62 -20.36 0.51
CA ARG A 82 20.00 -20.30 0.02
C ARG A 82 20.03 -19.65 -1.35
N VAL A 83 21.08 -18.88 -1.61
CA VAL A 83 21.28 -18.17 -2.89
C VAL A 83 21.31 -19.15 -4.07
N VAL A 84 22.01 -20.28 -3.94
CA VAL A 84 22.07 -21.32 -4.97
C VAL A 84 20.71 -21.91 -5.35
N ASP A 85 19.79 -22.02 -4.39
CA ASP A 85 18.45 -22.54 -4.65
C ASP A 85 17.60 -21.46 -5.32
N PHE A 86 17.77 -20.19 -4.92
CA PHE A 86 17.12 -19.06 -5.56
C PHE A 86 17.53 -18.91 -7.03
N GLU A 87 18.83 -18.97 -7.33
CA GLU A 87 19.37 -18.85 -8.68
C GLU A 87 18.84 -19.94 -9.62
N LYS A 88 18.76 -21.19 -9.13
CA LYS A 88 18.15 -22.30 -9.90
C LYS A 88 16.70 -22.02 -10.24
N VAL A 89 15.91 -21.52 -9.28
CA VAL A 89 14.50 -21.19 -9.51
C VAL A 89 14.34 -19.99 -10.43
N MET A 90 15.21 -18.99 -10.36
CA MET A 90 15.21 -17.85 -11.28
C MET A 90 15.60 -18.28 -12.70
N THR A 91 16.48 -19.27 -12.85
CA THR A 91 16.78 -19.90 -14.14
C THR A 91 15.55 -20.63 -14.70
N GLU A 92 14.86 -21.42 -13.87
CA GLU A 92 13.58 -22.06 -14.23
C GLU A 92 12.53 -21.02 -14.68
N LEU A 93 12.50 -19.84 -14.04
CA LEU A 93 11.62 -18.74 -14.43
C LEU A 93 11.97 -18.19 -15.82
N LYS A 94 13.27 -17.97 -16.07
CA LYS A 94 13.79 -17.45 -17.34
C LYS A 94 13.48 -18.35 -18.51
N ASP A 95 13.69 -19.65 -18.35
CA ASP A 95 13.46 -20.64 -19.40
C ASP A 95 11.96 -20.74 -19.75
N ARG A 96 11.08 -20.45 -18.78
CA ARG A 96 9.64 -20.61 -18.94
C ARG A 96 8.94 -19.37 -19.47
N ASP A 97 9.28 -18.20 -18.95
CA ASP A 97 8.69 -16.92 -19.36
C ASP A 97 9.72 -15.82 -19.15
N ILE A 98 10.41 -15.49 -20.23
CA ILE A 98 11.41 -14.41 -20.26
C ILE A 98 10.79 -13.10 -19.73
N PRO A 99 9.56 -12.68 -20.12
CA PRO A 99 8.93 -11.50 -19.55
C PRO A 99 8.74 -11.55 -18.02
N ALA A 100 8.40 -12.70 -17.43
CA ALA A 100 8.26 -12.85 -15.98
C ALA A 100 9.60 -12.85 -15.25
N PHE A 101 10.64 -13.43 -15.85
CA PHE A 101 12.02 -13.30 -15.34
C PHE A 101 12.46 -11.84 -15.35
N ASP A 102 12.21 -11.18 -16.48
CA ASP A 102 12.46 -9.77 -16.71
C ASP A 102 11.54 -8.84 -15.92
N TRP A 103 10.48 -9.36 -15.29
CA TRP A 103 9.57 -8.55 -14.49
C TRP A 103 10.25 -8.02 -13.24
N TYR A 104 11.30 -8.68 -12.75
CA TYR A 104 12.09 -8.23 -11.61
C TYR A 104 13.33 -7.45 -12.05
N LYS A 105 13.12 -6.33 -12.75
CA LYS A 105 14.18 -5.46 -13.24
C LYS A 105 14.44 -4.28 -12.32
N VAL A 106 15.71 -3.94 -12.23
CA VAL A 106 16.19 -2.66 -11.72
C VAL A 106 16.80 -1.95 -12.93
N HIS A 107 16.28 -0.79 -13.29
CA HIS A 107 16.87 0.06 -14.32
C HIS A 107 17.66 1.17 -13.64
N LEU A 108 18.99 1.03 -13.62
CA LEU A 108 19.90 1.94 -12.92
C LEU A 108 19.88 3.36 -13.52
N GLY A 109 19.83 3.48 -14.86
CA GLY A 109 19.83 4.76 -15.55
C GLY A 109 18.52 5.55 -15.36
N GLU A 110 17.38 4.86 -15.42
CA GLU A 110 16.07 5.47 -15.20
C GLU A 110 15.73 5.65 -13.71
N LYS A 111 16.57 5.10 -12.82
CA LYS A 111 16.34 5.06 -11.37
C LYS A 111 15.00 4.40 -11.00
N THR A 112 14.61 3.37 -11.76
CA THR A 112 13.35 2.63 -11.56
C THR A 112 13.61 1.20 -11.11
N CYS A 113 12.63 0.63 -10.41
CA CYS A 113 12.70 -0.76 -9.97
C CYS A 113 11.31 -1.34 -9.89
N SER A 114 11.13 -2.63 -10.23
CA SER A 114 9.84 -3.31 -10.13
C SER A 114 9.15 -3.24 -8.77
N CYS A 115 9.90 -3.00 -7.68
CA CYS A 115 9.33 -2.77 -6.35
C CYS A 115 8.79 -1.34 -6.14
N ARG A 116 8.99 -0.43 -7.11
CA ARG A 116 8.65 1.00 -7.15
C ARG A 116 9.19 1.85 -6.01
N ARG A 117 10.00 1.28 -5.11
CA ARG A 117 10.54 2.00 -3.95
C ARG A 117 11.43 3.16 -4.41
N TRP A 118 12.28 2.94 -5.41
CA TRP A 118 13.17 3.99 -5.91
C TRP A 118 12.39 5.14 -6.56
N GLU A 119 11.43 4.84 -7.45
CA GLU A 119 10.54 5.85 -8.05
C GLU A 119 9.76 6.67 -7.02
N LEU A 120 9.34 6.04 -5.92
CA LEU A 120 8.51 6.70 -4.91
C LEU A 120 9.31 7.52 -3.90
N SER A 121 10.51 7.05 -3.51
CA SER A 121 11.31 7.74 -2.49
C SER A 121 12.46 8.54 -3.05
N GLY A 122 12.86 8.37 -4.32
CA GLY A 122 14.09 8.95 -4.86
C GLY A 122 15.36 8.33 -4.28
N ILE A 123 15.24 7.35 -3.38
CA ILE A 123 16.35 6.65 -2.73
C ILE A 123 16.42 5.22 -3.32
N PRO A 124 17.60 4.76 -3.77
CA PRO A 124 17.79 3.41 -4.26
C PRO A 124 17.22 2.37 -3.27
N CYS A 125 16.38 1.47 -3.78
CA CYS A 125 15.84 0.37 -2.97
C CYS A 125 16.91 -0.71 -2.74
N ALA A 126 16.67 -1.66 -1.84
CA ALA A 126 17.60 -2.77 -1.59
C ALA A 126 18.02 -3.49 -2.90
N HIS A 127 17.07 -3.70 -3.83
CA HIS A 127 17.37 -4.32 -5.12
C HIS A 127 18.26 -3.43 -6.00
N ALA A 128 18.03 -2.13 -5.98
CA ALA A 128 18.83 -1.16 -6.71
C ALA A 128 20.24 -1.03 -6.13
N ILE A 129 20.35 -0.98 -4.81
CA ILE A 129 21.63 -0.96 -4.09
C ILE A 129 22.46 -2.19 -4.46
N SER A 130 21.84 -3.38 -4.45
CA SER A 130 22.54 -4.60 -4.89
C SER A 130 22.99 -4.53 -6.35
N GLY A 131 22.14 -4.02 -7.25
CA GLY A 131 22.51 -3.82 -8.66
C GLY A 131 23.62 -2.79 -8.87
N LEU A 132 23.60 -1.68 -8.13
CA LEU A 132 24.62 -0.63 -8.18
C LEU A 132 25.98 -1.17 -7.75
N TYR A 133 26.04 -1.86 -6.61
CA TYR A 133 27.28 -2.48 -6.15
C TYR A 133 27.80 -3.55 -7.11
N TYR A 134 26.91 -4.36 -7.68
CA TYR A 134 27.30 -5.34 -8.69
C TYR A 134 27.95 -4.67 -9.92
N CYS A 135 27.46 -3.51 -10.32
CA CYS A 135 28.02 -2.73 -11.42
C CYS A 135 29.19 -1.80 -11.00
N GLY A 136 29.64 -1.84 -9.74
CA GLY A 136 30.73 -1.01 -9.24
C GLY A 136 30.37 0.46 -9.00
N TYR A 137 29.08 0.79 -8.94
CA TYR A 137 28.58 2.13 -8.66
C TYR A 137 28.28 2.33 -7.17
N MET A 138 28.47 3.55 -6.68
CA MET A 138 28.13 3.94 -5.32
C MET A 138 26.65 4.34 -5.23
N PRO A 139 25.84 3.75 -4.33
CA PRO A 139 24.43 4.09 -4.19
C PRO A 139 24.14 5.57 -3.91
N GLU A 140 25.04 6.24 -3.20
CA GLU A 140 24.93 7.64 -2.78
C GLU A 140 24.84 8.60 -3.98
N ASP A 141 25.49 8.26 -5.09
CA ASP A 141 25.49 9.06 -6.32
C ASP A 141 24.13 8.99 -7.05
N TYR A 142 23.36 7.95 -6.75
CA TYR A 142 22.12 7.61 -7.41
C TYR A 142 20.87 8.06 -6.63
N VAL A 143 21.05 8.61 -5.43
CA VAL A 143 20.00 9.27 -4.63
C VAL A 143 19.53 10.56 -5.33
N ASP A 144 18.24 10.86 -5.19
CA ASP A 144 17.63 12.10 -5.69
C ASP A 144 18.28 13.36 -5.12
N GLU A 145 18.31 14.42 -5.93
CA GLU A 145 18.93 15.71 -5.61
C GLU A 145 18.37 16.33 -4.32
N CYS A 146 17.11 16.06 -3.98
CA CYS A 146 16.49 16.59 -2.76
C CYS A 146 17.15 16.11 -1.45
N TYR A 147 17.92 15.02 -1.49
CA TYR A 147 18.66 14.50 -0.33
C TYR A 147 20.12 14.96 -0.27
N LYS A 148 20.61 15.69 -1.28
CA LYS A 148 21.99 16.17 -1.29
C LYS A 148 22.17 17.30 -0.28
N LYS A 149 23.35 17.33 0.36
CA LYS A 149 23.74 18.34 1.35
C LYS A 149 23.53 19.77 0.83
N MET A 150 23.88 20.04 -0.42
CA MET A 150 23.67 21.34 -1.05
C MET A 150 22.19 21.75 -1.08
N THR A 151 21.29 20.84 -1.44
CA THR A 151 19.85 21.07 -1.46
C THR A 151 19.28 21.25 -0.06
N TYR A 152 19.80 20.51 0.93
CA TYR A 152 19.50 20.77 2.34
C TYR A 152 19.84 22.21 2.71
N PHE A 153 21.09 22.66 2.52
CA PHE A 153 21.46 24.06 2.84
C PHE A 153 20.59 25.07 2.10
N LYS A 154 20.34 24.87 0.80
CA LYS A 154 19.42 25.73 0.01
C LYS A 154 18.04 25.83 0.65
N SER A 155 17.52 24.74 1.22
CA SER A 155 16.20 24.71 1.88
C SER A 155 16.17 25.52 3.18
N TYR A 156 17.32 25.71 3.84
CA TYR A 156 17.45 26.48 5.08
C TYR A 156 18.09 27.86 4.89
N THR A 157 18.46 28.24 3.66
CA THR A 157 19.05 29.56 3.36
C THR A 157 18.10 30.71 3.75
N HIS A 158 16.80 30.49 3.64
CA HIS A 158 15.78 31.47 3.99
C HIS A 158 15.22 31.16 5.37
N LEU A 159 15.37 32.10 6.32
CA LEU A 159 14.71 31.99 7.60
C LEU A 159 13.19 32.09 7.39
N MET A 160 12.46 31.09 7.86
CA MET A 160 11.01 31.18 7.95
C MET A 160 10.65 32.06 9.14
N ASN A 161 9.99 33.18 8.86
CA ASN A 161 9.41 34.06 9.85
C ASN A 161 8.26 33.37 10.60
N THR A 162 8.12 33.73 11.87
CA THR A 162 7.03 33.28 12.73
C THR A 162 5.68 33.68 12.15
N LEU A 163 4.71 32.77 12.22
CA LEU A 163 3.34 33.05 11.82
C LEU A 163 2.54 33.58 13.00
N HIS A 164 1.59 34.47 12.73
CA HIS A 164 0.65 34.97 13.73
C HIS A 164 -0.34 33.86 14.15
N GLY A 165 -1.06 34.08 15.26
CA GLY A 165 -2.17 33.21 15.67
C GLY A 165 -3.27 33.14 14.60
N SER A 166 -4.02 32.04 14.57
CA SER A 166 -5.03 31.79 13.54
C SER A 166 -6.19 32.78 13.54
N ASP A 167 -6.38 33.47 14.66
CA ASP A 167 -7.28 34.60 14.84
C ASP A 167 -6.89 35.84 14.02
N MET A 168 -5.60 35.98 13.68
CA MET A 168 -5.03 37.11 12.93
C MET A 168 -4.77 36.81 11.45
N TRP A 169 -5.10 35.61 10.97
CA TRP A 169 -4.89 35.24 9.57
C TRP A 169 -5.89 35.94 8.64
N PRO A 170 -5.47 36.37 7.45
CA PRO A 170 -6.40 36.91 6.46
C PRO A 170 -7.44 35.86 6.06
N LYS A 171 -8.67 36.31 5.82
CA LYS A 171 -9.73 35.45 5.29
C LYS A 171 -9.53 35.32 3.79
N SER A 172 -9.16 34.12 3.37
CA SER A 172 -9.02 33.78 1.96
C SER A 172 -10.36 33.89 1.24
N GLN A 173 -10.34 34.38 0.00
CA GLN A 173 -11.50 34.38 -0.89
C GLN A 173 -11.70 33.03 -1.62
N MET A 174 -10.72 32.13 -1.53
CA MET A 174 -10.79 30.79 -2.12
C MET A 174 -11.79 29.89 -1.38
N GLU A 175 -12.43 28.99 -2.13
CA GLU A 175 -13.39 28.03 -1.60
C GLU A 175 -12.76 27.14 -0.50
N PRO A 176 -13.40 27.01 0.68
CA PRO A 176 -12.88 26.21 1.78
C PRO A 176 -12.63 24.76 1.38
N LEU A 177 -11.45 24.23 1.73
CA LEU A 177 -11.16 22.82 1.49
C LEU A 177 -11.99 21.96 2.44
N LEU A 178 -12.60 20.91 1.88
CA LEU A 178 -13.24 19.88 2.68
C LEU A 178 -12.19 18.85 3.14
N PRO A 179 -12.37 18.28 4.34
CA PRO A 179 -11.55 17.15 4.75
C PRO A 179 -11.71 16.02 3.73
N PRO A 180 -10.64 15.27 3.45
CA PRO A 180 -10.72 14.13 2.55
C PRO A 180 -11.82 13.21 3.06
N LEU A 181 -12.69 12.78 2.14
CA LEU A 181 -13.72 11.81 2.48
C LEU A 181 -13.03 10.60 3.10
N ALA A 182 -13.43 10.26 4.32
CA ALA A 182 -12.95 9.05 4.97
C ALA A 182 -13.42 7.87 4.12
N GLU A 183 -12.55 7.39 3.24
CA GLU A 183 -12.81 6.15 2.54
C GLU A 183 -12.81 5.05 3.59
N VAL A 184 -13.97 4.44 3.81
CA VAL A 184 -14.03 3.16 4.51
C VAL A 184 -13.26 2.18 3.65
N LEU A 185 -11.97 2.01 3.97
CA LEU A 185 -11.14 1.01 3.31
C LEU A 185 -11.90 -0.30 3.36
N PRO A 186 -12.06 -1.02 2.24
CA PRO A 186 -12.76 -2.29 2.24
C PRO A 186 -12.13 -3.15 3.33
N GLY A 187 -12.92 -3.41 4.38
CA GLY A 187 -12.47 -4.20 5.52
C GLY A 187 -11.91 -5.51 5.01
N ARG A 188 -10.92 -6.07 5.73
CA ARG A 188 -10.24 -7.32 5.37
C ARG A 188 -11.23 -8.30 4.73
N PRO A 189 -11.12 -8.61 3.42
CA PRO A 189 -12.12 -9.41 2.75
C PRO A 189 -12.32 -10.71 3.52
N LYS A 190 -13.56 -10.97 3.97
CA LYS A 190 -13.89 -12.25 4.58
C LYS A 190 -13.48 -13.33 3.58
N LEU A 191 -12.58 -14.20 4.01
CA LEU A 191 -11.74 -15.07 3.17
C LEU A 191 -12.50 -16.19 2.43
N HIS A 192 -13.76 -15.98 2.07
CA HIS A 192 -14.60 -17.04 1.53
C HIS A 192 -14.47 -17.19 0.02
N ASN A 193 -14.27 -16.12 -0.75
CA ASN A 193 -14.31 -16.21 -2.21
C ASN A 193 -13.09 -15.52 -2.87
N ARG A 194 -11.92 -16.13 -2.75
CA ARG A 194 -10.84 -15.87 -3.74
C ARG A 194 -11.36 -16.35 -5.10
N LYS A 195 -11.24 -15.51 -6.15
CA LYS A 195 -11.43 -15.93 -7.55
C LYS A 195 -10.50 -17.13 -7.82
N LYS A 196 -11.10 -18.29 -8.06
CA LYS A 196 -10.36 -19.52 -8.35
C LYS A 196 -9.78 -19.46 -9.76
N ASP A 197 -8.54 -19.89 -9.91
CA ASP A 197 -7.91 -20.03 -11.24
C ASP A 197 -8.59 -21.18 -12.01
N LYS A 198 -8.54 -21.18 -13.35
CA LYS A 198 -9.20 -22.20 -14.19
C LYS A 198 -8.76 -23.63 -13.84
N ASP A 199 -7.51 -23.77 -13.39
CA ASP A 199 -6.88 -25.05 -13.00
C ASP A 199 -6.97 -25.34 -11.49
N GLU A 200 -7.67 -24.50 -10.71
CA GLU A 200 -7.75 -24.66 -9.26
C GLU A 200 -8.85 -25.69 -8.90
N ALA A 201 -8.42 -26.90 -8.53
CA ALA A 201 -9.31 -28.01 -8.17
C ALA A 201 -10.42 -27.55 -7.20
N LYS A 202 -11.68 -27.84 -7.55
CA LYS A 202 -12.82 -27.61 -6.64
C LYS A 202 -12.59 -28.43 -5.37
N LYS A 203 -12.44 -27.76 -4.23
CA LYS A 203 -12.36 -28.37 -2.90
C LYS A 203 -13.54 -29.35 -2.76
N LYS A 204 -13.27 -30.66 -2.82
CA LYS A 204 -14.26 -31.68 -2.46
C LYS A 204 -14.63 -31.42 -1.00
N VAL A 205 -15.92 -31.25 -0.74
CA VAL A 205 -16.42 -31.20 0.65
C VAL A 205 -16.01 -32.53 1.26
N LYS A 206 -15.23 -32.50 2.35
CA LYS A 206 -14.94 -33.71 3.12
C LYS A 206 -16.28 -34.18 3.69
N GLU A 207 -16.76 -35.33 3.23
CA GLU A 207 -17.80 -36.09 3.92
C GLU A 207 -17.25 -36.48 5.28
N SER A 208 -17.67 -35.77 6.32
CA SER A 208 -17.60 -36.27 7.69
C SER A 208 -18.93 -36.95 7.98
N ASP A 209 -18.89 -38.26 8.19
CA ASP A 209 -19.91 -39.10 8.81
C ASP A 209 -21.31 -39.04 8.18
N GLY A 210 -21.47 -39.73 7.04
CA GLY A 210 -22.68 -40.52 6.67
C GLY A 210 -24.07 -39.89 6.72
N LYS A 211 -24.21 -38.59 7.02
CA LYS A 211 -25.48 -37.89 7.13
C LYS A 211 -25.52 -36.80 6.07
N GLN A 212 -26.21 -37.08 4.97
CA GLN A 212 -26.60 -36.06 4.01
C GLN A 212 -27.42 -34.99 4.76
N LYS A 213 -26.87 -33.78 4.90
CA LYS A 213 -27.63 -32.64 5.44
C LYS A 213 -28.64 -32.19 4.38
N LEU A 214 -29.91 -32.52 4.60
CA LEU A 214 -31.00 -32.03 3.75
C LEU A 214 -31.05 -30.49 3.78
N SER A 215 -31.31 -29.88 2.62
CA SER A 215 -31.48 -28.44 2.50
C SER A 215 -32.73 -27.99 3.26
N LYS A 216 -32.67 -26.90 4.03
CA LYS A 216 -33.81 -26.33 4.77
C LYS A 216 -34.87 -25.65 3.89
N VAL A 217 -34.87 -25.91 2.58
CA VAL A 217 -35.84 -25.35 1.64
C VAL A 217 -37.20 -25.99 1.93
N GLY A 218 -38.20 -25.17 2.27
CA GLY A 218 -39.57 -25.62 2.59
C GLY A 218 -39.86 -25.88 4.08
N VAL A 219 -38.89 -25.71 4.98
CA VAL A 219 -39.13 -25.87 6.42
C VAL A 219 -39.82 -24.63 6.99
N ILE A 220 -41.06 -24.79 7.47
CA ILE A 220 -41.80 -23.74 8.17
C ILE A 220 -41.16 -23.53 9.55
N MET A 221 -40.68 -22.32 9.82
CA MET A 221 -40.07 -21.95 11.09
C MET A 221 -41.12 -21.43 12.07
N HIS A 222 -41.09 -21.92 13.31
CA HIS A 222 -41.95 -21.47 14.41
C HIS A 222 -41.13 -20.78 15.49
N CYS A 223 -41.67 -19.72 16.07
CA CYS A 223 -41.03 -18.99 17.17
C CYS A 223 -40.98 -19.89 18.41
N SER A 224 -39.79 -20.09 18.97
CA SER A 224 -39.60 -20.93 20.16
C SER A 224 -40.21 -20.35 21.44
N ILE A 225 -40.72 -19.11 21.42
CA ILE A 225 -41.39 -18.47 22.56
C ILE A 225 -42.90 -18.59 22.43
N CYS A 226 -43.48 -18.15 21.31
CA CYS A 226 -44.94 -18.07 21.16
C CYS A 226 -45.53 -19.20 20.30
N GLY A 227 -44.69 -20.07 19.73
CA GLY A 227 -45.12 -21.20 18.90
C GLY A 227 -45.70 -20.82 17.53
N LYS A 228 -45.87 -19.54 17.22
CA LYS A 228 -46.45 -19.08 15.94
C LYS A 228 -45.45 -19.19 14.79
N ARG A 229 -45.97 -19.39 13.58
CA ARG A 229 -45.20 -19.42 12.33
C ARG A 229 -44.76 -17.99 11.95
N ASP A 230 -43.83 -17.88 10.99
CA ASP A 230 -43.44 -16.62 10.31
C ASP A 230 -42.50 -15.65 11.06
N HIS A 231 -42.04 -15.98 12.27
CA HIS A 231 -40.98 -15.21 12.93
C HIS A 231 -40.13 -16.07 13.87
N ASN A 232 -38.97 -15.53 14.25
CA ASN A 232 -38.07 -16.13 15.22
C ASN A 232 -37.98 -15.23 16.47
N LYS A 233 -37.49 -15.76 17.59
CA LYS A 233 -37.35 -15.11 18.91
C LYS A 233 -36.73 -13.70 18.88
N LYS A 234 -35.92 -13.37 17.87
CA LYS A 234 -35.29 -12.06 17.71
C LYS A 234 -36.19 -10.96 17.10
N ARG A 235 -37.40 -11.31 16.64
CA ARG A 235 -38.39 -10.38 16.06
C ARG A 235 -39.69 -10.39 16.85
N VAL A 236 -39.59 -10.49 18.18
CA VAL A 236 -40.71 -10.19 19.08
C VAL A 236 -40.55 -8.72 19.42
N SER A 237 -41.39 -7.87 18.84
CA SER A 237 -41.65 -6.50 19.33
C SER A 237 -42.44 -6.57 20.62
#